data_AF-A0A556C6G1-F1
#
_entry.id   AF-A0A556C6G1-F1
#
_cell.length_a   1.000
_cell.length_b   1.000
_cell.length_c   1.000
_cell.angle_alpha   90.00
_cell.angle_beta   90.00
_cell.angle_gamma   90.00
#
_symmetry.space_group_name_H-M   'P 1'
#
loop_
_entity.id
_entity.type
_entity.pdbx_description
1 polymer ?
#
loop_
_entity_poly.entity_id
_entity_poly.type
_entity_poly.pdbx_seq_one_letter_code
_entity_poly.pdbx_strand_id
1 'polypeptide(L)'
;MFKKLFGLGSKTNEETIVAPLTGAVKNIEEVPDPVFAGRMMGDGVAIDPTEGVVVSPVDGEIVQLFHTKHAIGIKAKNGTEILIHVGLETVKMEGEGFEAHVSEGQAVKAGDKLISFDLELIREKAKSTITPIVITNTDAAESIKTTVGVTATKGSTEVMKVTMK
;
A
#
# COMPACT_ATOMS: atom_id res chain seq x y z
N MET A 1 -17.13 41.77 0.53
CA MET A 1 -16.03 41.31 1.40
C MET A 1 -16.31 39.88 1.92
N PHE A 2 -16.30 38.87 1.04
CA PHE A 2 -16.63 37.47 1.40
C PHE A 2 -15.64 36.48 0.76
N LYS A 3 -14.35 36.84 0.69
CA LYS A 3 -13.29 36.01 0.06
C LYS A 3 -12.25 35.45 1.05
N LYS A 4 -12.55 35.42 2.35
CA LYS A 4 -11.63 34.90 3.38
C LYS A 4 -12.35 33.96 4.36
N LEU A 5 -12.90 32.85 3.87
CA LEU A 5 -13.40 31.77 4.74
C LEU A 5 -13.10 30.35 4.25
N PHE A 6 -12.12 30.18 3.36
CA PHE A 6 -11.51 28.88 3.14
C PHE A 6 -10.10 28.95 3.72
N GLY A 7 -10.00 28.47 4.96
CA GLY A 7 -8.78 28.45 5.74
C GLY A 7 -7.67 27.76 4.96
N LEU A 8 -6.47 28.30 5.12
CA LEU A 8 -5.20 27.68 4.76
C LEU A 8 -5.21 26.25 5.30
N GLY A 9 -5.32 25.27 4.39
CA GLY A 9 -4.98 23.89 4.74
C GLY A 9 -3.51 23.89 5.09
N SER A 10 -3.19 23.73 6.38
CA SER A 10 -1.84 23.39 6.80
C SER A 10 -1.43 22.16 5.98
N LYS A 11 -0.45 22.29 5.08
CA LYS A 11 0.21 21.11 4.52
C LYS A 11 0.93 20.44 5.69
N THR A 12 0.29 19.45 6.29
CA THR A 12 0.97 18.56 7.22
C THR A 12 1.87 17.68 6.38
N ASN A 13 3.18 17.71 6.65
CA ASN A 13 4.14 16.82 6.00
C ASN A 13 3.99 15.36 6.51
N GLU A 14 3.20 15.16 7.57
CA GLU A 14 2.83 13.86 8.12
C GLU A 14 1.60 13.29 7.40
N GLU A 15 1.66 12.01 7.05
CA GLU A 15 0.57 11.20 6.50
C GLU A 15 0.45 9.90 7.30
N THR A 16 -0.79 9.55 7.66
CA THR A 16 -1.13 8.27 8.28
C THR A 16 -1.57 7.30 7.19
N ILE A 17 -0.96 6.12 7.18
CA ILE A 17 -1.25 5.06 6.22
C ILE A 17 -2.02 3.96 6.96
N VAL A 18 -3.27 3.75 6.56
CA VAL A 18 -4.09 2.65 7.07
C VAL A 18 -3.81 1.37 6.29
N ALA A 19 -4.10 0.22 6.88
CA ALA A 19 -3.88 -1.08 6.26
C ALA A 19 -4.66 -1.18 4.94
N PRO A 20 -4.02 -1.53 3.81
CA PRO A 20 -4.76 -1.76 2.57
C PRO A 20 -5.43 -3.14 2.52
N LEU A 21 -5.12 -4.03 3.46
CA LEU A 21 -5.57 -5.42 3.53
C LEU A 21 -5.95 -5.78 4.97
N THR A 22 -6.87 -6.73 5.11
CA THR A 22 -7.20 -7.35 6.40
C THR A 22 -6.27 -8.54 6.60
N GLY A 23 -5.60 -8.65 7.74
CA GLY A 23 -4.64 -9.74 7.99
C GLY A 23 -3.60 -9.42 9.06
N ALA A 24 -2.63 -10.32 9.22
CA ALA A 24 -1.56 -10.16 10.19
C ALA A 24 -0.48 -9.21 9.64
N VAL A 25 -0.14 -8.16 10.40
CA VAL A 25 0.92 -7.20 10.03
C VAL A 25 2.27 -7.72 10.52
N LYS A 26 3.19 -7.91 9.58
CA LYS A 26 4.54 -8.45 9.79
C LYS A 26 5.60 -7.36 9.55
N ASN A 27 6.77 -7.53 10.15
CA ASN A 27 7.92 -6.69 9.81
C ASN A 27 8.32 -6.95 8.35
N ILE A 28 8.76 -5.90 7.64
CA ILE A 28 9.24 -6.03 6.26
C ILE A 28 10.40 -7.03 6.16
N GLU A 29 11.21 -7.16 7.22
CA GLU A 29 12.33 -8.10 7.33
C GLU A 29 11.89 -9.58 7.33
N GLU A 30 10.63 -9.87 7.67
CA GLU A 30 10.06 -11.23 7.67
C GLU A 30 9.56 -11.67 6.29
N VAL A 31 9.57 -10.77 5.29
CA VAL A 31 9.15 -11.10 3.92
C VAL A 31 10.16 -12.09 3.31
N PRO A 32 9.73 -13.23 2.74
CA PRO A 32 10.64 -14.22 2.15
C PRO A 32 11.13 -13.81 0.74
N ASP A 33 11.56 -12.57 0.61
CA ASP A 33 12.15 -11.98 -0.58
C ASP A 33 13.23 -10.95 -0.19
N PRO A 34 14.49 -11.11 -0.63
CA PRO A 34 15.59 -10.26 -0.21
C PRO A 34 15.45 -8.80 -0.68
N VAL A 35 14.71 -8.52 -1.75
CA VAL A 35 14.48 -7.14 -2.23
C VAL A 35 13.62 -6.37 -1.24
N PHE A 36 12.60 -7.03 -0.67
CA PHE A 36 11.73 -6.42 0.35
C PHE A 36 12.36 -6.49 1.75
N ALA A 37 12.83 -7.65 2.18
CA ALA A 37 13.43 -7.82 3.51
C ALA A 37 14.71 -6.98 3.71
N GLY A 38 15.47 -6.76 2.62
CA GLY A 38 16.62 -5.87 2.60
C GLY A 38 16.29 -4.39 2.43
N ARG A 39 15.00 -4.02 2.39
CA ARG A 39 14.51 -2.64 2.15
C ARG A 39 15.02 -2.00 0.85
N MET A 40 15.39 -2.81 -0.14
CA MET A 40 15.95 -2.32 -1.40
C MET A 40 14.89 -1.65 -2.29
N MET A 41 13.64 -2.10 -2.20
CA MET A 41 12.50 -1.46 -2.88
C MET A 41 11.94 -0.26 -2.11
N GLY A 42 12.21 -0.19 -0.80
CA GLY A 42 11.59 0.75 0.12
C GLY A 42 11.45 0.17 1.52
N ASP A 43 10.96 0.98 2.46
CA ASP A 43 10.72 0.57 3.85
C ASP A 43 9.22 0.61 4.18
N GLY A 44 8.80 -0.20 5.15
CA GLY A 44 7.40 -0.27 5.55
C GLY A 44 7.04 -1.56 6.28
N VAL A 45 5.91 -2.15 5.91
CA VAL A 45 5.38 -3.36 6.54
C VAL A 45 4.99 -4.38 5.48
N ALA A 46 4.66 -5.61 5.92
CA ALA A 46 3.98 -6.57 5.08
C ALA A 46 2.70 -7.05 5.77
N ILE A 47 1.70 -7.46 4.99
CA ILE A 47 0.47 -8.06 5.52
C ILE A 47 0.34 -9.48 4.96
N ASP A 48 0.04 -10.43 5.83
CA ASP A 48 -0.43 -11.77 5.47
C ASP A 48 -1.97 -11.76 5.43
N PRO A 49 -2.57 -11.68 4.23
CA PRO A 49 -3.98 -11.35 4.10
C PRO A 49 -4.90 -12.54 4.41
N THR A 50 -6.07 -12.23 4.96
CA THR A 50 -7.14 -13.21 5.20
C THR A 50 -8.22 -13.20 4.13
N GLU A 51 -8.22 -12.20 3.25
CA GLU A 51 -9.19 -12.02 2.18
C GLU A 51 -8.57 -11.35 0.94
N GLY A 52 -9.22 -11.54 -0.21
CA GLY A 52 -8.74 -11.13 -1.54
C GLY A 52 -9.10 -9.70 -1.97
N VAL A 53 -8.90 -8.69 -1.12
CA VAL A 53 -9.28 -7.30 -1.46
C VAL A 53 -8.25 -6.28 -0.93
N VAL A 54 -7.66 -5.52 -1.85
CA VAL A 54 -6.85 -4.33 -1.56
C VAL A 54 -7.74 -3.08 -1.63
N VAL A 55 -7.63 -2.24 -0.60
CA VAL A 55 -8.20 -0.88 -0.59
C VAL A 55 -7.10 0.18 -0.52
N SER A 56 -7.44 1.42 -0.85
CA SER A 56 -6.48 2.51 -0.74
C SER A 56 -6.11 2.74 0.72
N PRO A 57 -4.82 2.85 1.06
CA PRO A 57 -4.38 3.10 2.41
C PRO A 57 -4.35 4.60 2.76
N VAL A 58 -4.57 5.47 1.78
CA VAL A 58 -4.51 6.93 1.89
C VAL A 58 -5.49 7.60 0.94
N ASP A 59 -5.74 8.89 1.16
CA ASP A 59 -6.21 9.77 0.10
C ASP A 59 -5.05 10.11 -0.85
N GLY A 60 -5.23 9.93 -2.16
CA GLY A 60 -4.14 10.13 -3.11
C GLY A 60 -4.54 9.95 -4.56
N GLU A 61 -3.52 9.74 -5.39
CA GLU A 61 -3.64 9.46 -6.82
C GLU A 61 -2.95 8.14 -7.15
N ILE A 62 -3.57 7.32 -7.99
CA ILE A 62 -2.95 6.12 -8.55
C ILE A 62 -1.89 6.56 -9.56
N VAL A 63 -0.62 6.40 -9.22
CA VAL A 63 0.50 6.78 -10.10
C VAL A 63 1.01 5.64 -10.96
N GLN A 64 0.68 4.40 -10.60
CA GLN A 64 1.04 3.23 -11.40
C GLN A 64 0.08 2.07 -11.14
N LEU A 65 -0.49 1.51 -12.19
CA LEU A 65 -1.18 0.22 -12.13
C LEU A 65 -0.44 -0.79 -13.01
N PHE A 66 0.15 -1.81 -12.40
CA PHE A 66 0.97 -2.78 -13.12
C PHE A 66 0.12 -3.57 -14.13
N HIS A 67 0.72 -4.02 -15.24
CA HIS A 67 -0.02 -4.66 -16.34
C HIS A 67 -0.74 -5.94 -15.91
N THR A 68 -0.12 -6.76 -15.05
CA THR A 68 -0.73 -7.96 -14.44
C THR A 68 -1.59 -7.66 -13.20
N LYS A 69 -1.83 -6.39 -12.85
CA LYS A 69 -2.76 -5.96 -11.79
C LYS A 69 -2.45 -6.45 -10.36
N HIS A 70 -1.34 -7.14 -10.14
CA HIS A 70 -0.89 -7.61 -8.82
C HIS A 70 -0.32 -6.50 -7.93
N ALA A 71 0.10 -5.38 -8.50
CA ALA A 71 0.72 -4.28 -7.77
C ALA A 71 0.16 -2.93 -8.19
N ILE A 72 0.18 -1.98 -7.26
CA ILE A 72 -0.32 -0.62 -7.46
C ILE A 72 0.52 0.38 -6.68
N GLY A 73 0.87 1.48 -7.35
CA GLY A 73 1.56 2.64 -6.79
C GLY A 73 0.59 3.79 -6.54
N ILE A 74 0.68 4.41 -5.37
CA ILE A 74 -0.20 5.49 -4.93
C ILE A 74 0.65 6.64 -4.39
N LYS A 75 0.34 7.86 -4.82
CA LYS A 75 0.96 9.07 -4.26
C LYS A 75 -0.01 9.78 -3.33
N ALA A 76 0.37 9.90 -2.07
CA ALA A 76 -0.38 10.62 -1.05
C ALA A 76 -0.24 12.15 -1.22
N LYS A 77 -1.11 12.91 -0.56
CA LYS A 77 -1.13 14.38 -0.67
C LYS A 77 0.13 15.05 -0.13
N ASN A 78 0.78 14.47 0.87
CA ASN A 78 2.06 14.95 1.40
C ASN A 78 3.27 14.59 0.51
N GLY A 79 3.07 13.83 -0.57
CA GLY A 79 4.12 13.39 -1.48
C GLY A 79 4.73 12.01 -1.17
N THR A 80 4.26 11.29 -0.15
CA THR A 80 4.66 9.91 0.11
C THR A 80 4.22 9.00 -1.06
N GLU A 81 5.13 8.17 -1.57
CA GLU A 81 4.87 7.25 -2.68
C GLU A 81 4.86 5.80 -2.18
N ILE A 82 3.67 5.20 -2.21
CA ILE A 82 3.36 3.90 -1.60
C ILE A 82 3.23 2.85 -2.70
N LEU A 83 3.92 1.73 -2.55
CA LEU A 83 3.74 0.54 -3.39
C LEU A 83 3.06 -0.56 -2.57
N ILE A 84 1.95 -1.09 -3.09
CA ILE A 84 1.32 -2.31 -2.59
C ILE A 84 1.60 -3.42 -3.61
N HIS A 85 2.27 -4.49 -3.20
CA HIS A 85 2.64 -5.60 -4.08
C HIS A 85 1.98 -6.90 -3.58
N VAL A 86 0.87 -7.32 -4.19
CA VAL A 86 0.09 -8.48 -3.71
C VAL A 86 0.84 -9.78 -3.97
N GLY A 87 1.19 -10.50 -2.90
CA GLY A 87 1.96 -11.74 -2.94
C GLY A 87 3.39 -11.56 -3.45
N LEU A 88 4.13 -12.67 -3.56
CA LEU A 88 5.49 -12.69 -4.09
C LEU A 88 5.58 -13.50 -5.39
N GLU A 89 6.32 -12.97 -6.36
CA GLU A 89 6.46 -13.52 -7.72
C GLU A 89 5.13 -13.64 -8.50
N THR A 90 4.07 -12.98 -8.04
CA THR A 90 2.72 -12.97 -8.63
C THR A 90 2.67 -12.34 -10.03
N VAL A 91 3.69 -11.59 -10.43
CA VAL A 91 3.86 -11.16 -11.83
C VAL A 91 3.83 -12.34 -12.81
N LYS A 92 4.33 -13.52 -12.41
CA LYS A 92 4.34 -14.76 -13.22
C LYS A 92 2.96 -15.36 -13.45
N MET A 93 1.94 -14.90 -12.71
CA MET A 93 0.55 -15.31 -12.90
C MET A 93 -0.10 -14.58 -14.07
N GLU A 94 0.60 -13.64 -14.73
CA GLU A 94 0.13 -12.96 -15.96
C GLU A 94 -1.25 -12.26 -15.80
N GLY A 95 -1.61 -11.89 -14.57
CA GLY A 95 -2.90 -11.26 -14.23
C GLY A 95 -4.02 -12.24 -13.91
N GLU A 96 -3.77 -13.54 -13.99
CA GLU A 96 -4.72 -14.56 -13.56
C GLU A 96 -5.07 -14.39 -12.08
N GLY A 97 -6.35 -14.33 -11.77
CA GLY A 97 -6.83 -14.14 -10.40
C GLY A 97 -6.72 -12.71 -9.88
N PHE A 98 -6.44 -11.71 -10.71
CA PHE A 98 -6.45 -10.30 -10.32
C PHE A 98 -7.47 -9.49 -11.12
N GLU A 99 -8.16 -8.57 -10.46
CA GLU A 99 -9.08 -7.62 -11.06
C GLU A 99 -8.81 -6.22 -10.48
N ALA A 100 -8.53 -5.24 -11.33
CA ALA A 100 -8.38 -3.85 -10.91
C ALA A 100 -9.71 -3.10 -11.01
N HIS A 101 -9.99 -2.27 -10.00
CA HIS A 101 -11.21 -1.46 -9.86
C HIS A 101 -10.93 0.04 -10.09
N VAL A 102 -9.70 0.38 -10.46
CA VAL A 102 -9.20 1.73 -10.66
C VAL A 102 -8.30 1.80 -11.89
N SER A 103 -8.03 3.02 -12.35
CA SER A 103 -7.09 3.31 -13.43
C SER A 103 -5.95 4.22 -12.97
N GLU A 104 -4.85 4.23 -13.71
CA GLU A 104 -3.77 5.22 -13.51
C GLU A 104 -4.29 6.65 -13.70
N GLY A 105 -3.79 7.59 -12.90
CA GLY A 105 -4.27 8.98 -12.81
C GLY A 105 -5.57 9.17 -12.04
N GLN A 106 -6.19 8.09 -11.55
CA GLN A 106 -7.43 8.18 -10.78
C GLN A 106 -7.15 8.67 -9.35
N ALA A 107 -7.92 9.66 -8.88
CA ALA A 107 -7.95 10.05 -7.48
C ALA A 107 -8.72 9.03 -6.63
N VAL A 108 -8.20 8.69 -5.46
CA VAL A 108 -8.77 7.72 -4.52
C VAL A 108 -8.79 8.28 -3.10
N LYS A 109 -9.69 7.76 -2.27
CA LYS A 109 -9.75 8.00 -0.83
C LYS A 109 -9.37 6.75 -0.06
N ALA A 110 -8.90 6.93 1.18
CA ALA A 110 -8.65 5.80 2.06
C ALA A 110 -9.90 4.90 2.16
N GLY A 111 -9.72 3.59 1.95
CA GLY A 111 -10.80 2.60 1.92
C GLY A 111 -11.43 2.34 0.55
N ASP A 112 -11.16 3.15 -0.47
CA ASP A 112 -11.64 2.88 -1.84
C ASP A 112 -11.06 1.56 -2.36
N LYS A 113 -11.89 0.73 -3.01
CA LYS A 113 -11.47 -0.56 -3.53
C LYS A 113 -10.51 -0.38 -4.71
N LEU A 114 -9.36 -1.06 -4.67
CA LEU A 114 -8.31 -0.94 -5.70
C LEU A 114 -8.18 -2.21 -6.53
N ILE A 115 -7.95 -3.35 -5.86
CA ILE A 115 -7.70 -4.65 -6.51
C ILE A 115 -8.51 -5.71 -5.76
N SER A 116 -9.20 -6.57 -6.49
CA SER A 116 -9.67 -7.86 -5.99
C SER A 116 -8.74 -8.95 -6.51
N PHE A 117 -8.51 -9.98 -5.70
CA PHE A 117 -7.70 -11.11 -6.11
C PHE A 117 -8.19 -12.44 -5.53
N ASP A 118 -7.86 -13.54 -6.19
CA ASP A 118 -8.12 -14.89 -5.70
C ASP A 118 -6.99 -15.34 -4.77
N LEU A 119 -7.25 -15.29 -3.47
CA LEU A 119 -6.26 -15.62 -2.45
C LEU A 119 -5.87 -17.11 -2.48
N GLU A 120 -6.79 -18.02 -2.81
CA GLU A 120 -6.47 -19.45 -2.90
C GLU A 120 -5.59 -19.73 -4.12
N LEU A 121 -5.89 -19.08 -5.25
CA LEU A 121 -5.07 -19.21 -6.45
C LEU A 121 -3.64 -18.70 -6.23
N ILE A 122 -3.47 -17.60 -5.48
CA ILE A 122 -2.13 -17.11 -5.10
C ILE A 122 -1.41 -18.12 -4.19
N ARG A 123 -2.10 -18.78 -3.25
CA ARG A 123 -1.48 -19.83 -2.42
C ARG A 123 -0.99 -21.01 -3.24
N GLU A 124 -1.71 -21.36 -4.32
CA GLU A 124 -1.35 -22.45 -5.20
C GLU A 124 -0.19 -22.09 -6.15
N LYS A 125 -0.23 -20.90 -6.76
CA LYS A 125 0.62 -20.55 -7.89
C LYS A 125 1.79 -19.62 -7.56
N ALA A 126 1.70 -18.86 -6.49
CA ALA A 126 2.71 -17.87 -6.12
C ALA A 126 3.65 -18.40 -5.03
N LYS A 127 4.79 -17.73 -4.86
CA LYS A 127 5.75 -18.07 -3.80
C LYS A 127 5.21 -17.78 -2.40
N SER A 128 4.38 -16.75 -2.25
CA SER A 128 3.77 -16.37 -0.99
C SER A 128 2.57 -15.45 -1.21
N THR A 129 1.61 -15.47 -0.28
CA THR A 129 0.51 -14.50 -0.17
C THR A 129 0.92 -13.21 0.56
N ILE A 130 2.07 -13.22 1.25
CA ILE A 130 2.57 -12.04 1.96
C ILE A 130 2.67 -10.87 0.98
N THR A 131 2.02 -9.77 1.35
CA THR A 131 1.88 -8.57 0.53
C THR A 131 2.68 -7.43 1.16
N PRO A 132 3.83 -7.06 0.59
CA PRO A 132 4.58 -5.87 1.00
C PRO A 132 3.80 -4.58 0.73
N ILE A 133 3.87 -3.66 1.69
CA ILE A 133 3.38 -2.28 1.61
C ILE A 133 4.53 -1.36 1.99
N VAL A 134 5.17 -0.76 0.99
CA VAL A 134 6.43 -0.02 1.17
C VAL A 134 6.33 1.41 0.68
N ILE A 135 7.08 2.28 1.34
CA ILE A 135 7.36 3.64 0.89
C ILE A 135 8.57 3.58 -0.02
N THR A 136 8.41 4.02 -1.26
CA THR A 136 9.44 3.89 -2.30
C THR A 136 10.39 5.08 -2.37
N ASN A 137 9.95 6.26 -1.91
CA ASN A 137 10.75 7.49 -1.88
C ASN A 137 11.31 7.77 -0.47
N THR A 138 11.92 6.76 0.17
CA THR A 138 12.42 6.83 1.55
C THR A 138 13.46 7.93 1.78
N ASP A 139 14.28 8.27 0.78
CA ASP A 139 15.27 9.35 0.88
C ASP A 139 14.63 10.74 1.11
N ALA A 140 13.39 10.92 0.67
CA ALA A 140 12.60 12.14 0.87
C ALA A 140 11.83 12.14 2.21
N ALA A 141 11.75 11.00 2.89
CA ALA A 141 11.12 10.90 4.21
C ALA A 141 12.09 11.38 5.31
N GLU A 142 11.56 12.14 6.26
CA GLU A 142 12.23 12.45 7.52
C GLU A 142 12.10 11.27 8.49
N SER A 143 10.92 10.65 8.56
CA SER A 143 10.70 9.45 9.38
C SER A 143 9.62 8.55 8.81
N ILE A 144 9.77 7.24 9.04
CA ILE A 144 8.78 6.20 8.77
C ILE A 144 8.63 5.40 10.06
N LYS A 145 7.43 5.42 10.65
CA LYS A 145 7.09 4.66 11.86
C LYS A 145 6.11 3.57 11.48
N THR A 146 6.40 2.32 11.87
CA THR A 146 5.60 1.14 11.50
C THR A 146 4.92 0.52 12.72
N THR A 147 3.69 0.03 12.53
CA THR A 147 2.97 -0.80 13.52
C THR A 147 2.97 -2.24 13.03
N VAL A 148 3.54 -3.17 13.81
CA VAL A 148 3.67 -4.59 13.46
C VAL A 148 3.21 -5.49 14.61
N GLY A 149 3.00 -6.79 14.36
CA GLY A 149 2.58 -7.74 15.39
C GLY A 149 1.10 -7.63 15.79
N VAL A 150 0.30 -6.97 14.95
CA VAL A 150 -1.14 -6.78 15.14
C VAL A 150 -1.92 -7.43 14.01
N THR A 151 -3.20 -7.69 14.24
CA THR A 151 -4.15 -8.02 13.16
C THR A 151 -4.81 -6.74 12.70
N ALA A 152 -4.66 -6.40 11.42
CA ALA A 152 -5.22 -5.21 10.81
C ALA A 152 -6.57 -5.48 10.15
N THR A 153 -7.42 -4.46 10.16
CA THR A 153 -8.62 -4.33 9.34
C THR A 153 -8.37 -3.32 8.23
N LYS A 154 -8.61 -3.71 6.98
CA LYS A 154 -8.38 -2.85 5.81
C LYS A 154 -9.15 -1.53 5.91
N GLY A 155 -8.52 -0.43 5.52
CA GLY A 155 -9.09 0.92 5.54
C GLY A 155 -9.24 1.54 6.94
N SER A 156 -8.80 0.87 8.02
CA SER A 156 -9.00 1.36 9.38
C SER A 156 -7.77 1.29 10.27
N THR A 157 -7.06 0.16 10.31
CA THR A 157 -5.91 0.01 11.22
C THR A 157 -4.73 0.82 10.71
N GLU A 158 -4.17 1.72 11.53
CA GLU A 158 -2.93 2.45 11.19
C GLU A 158 -1.73 1.50 11.19
N VAL A 159 -1.06 1.38 10.04
CA VAL A 159 0.12 0.51 9.89
C VAL A 159 1.40 1.30 9.72
N MET A 160 1.32 2.53 9.22
CA MET A 160 2.48 3.41 9.13
C MET A 160 2.10 4.87 9.37
N LYS A 161 3.08 5.64 9.84
CA LYS A 161 3.06 7.10 9.89
C LYS A 161 4.34 7.63 9.27
N VAL A 162 4.20 8.45 8.22
CA VAL A 162 5.31 8.94 7.41
C VAL A 162 5.36 10.45 7.46
N THR A 163 6.52 11.00 7.77
CA THR A 163 6.78 12.45 7.74
C THR A 163 7.76 12.75 6.60
N MET A 164 7.40 13.65 5.70
CA MET A 164 8.26 14.10 4.59
C MET A 164 9.11 15.32 4.97
N LYS A 165 10.31 15.43 4.39
CA LYS A 165 11.23 16.58 4.58
C LYS A 165 10.71 17.87 3.95
#